data_AF-A0A523MBQ7-F1
#
_entry.id   AF-A0A523MBQ7-F1
#
_cell.length_a   1.000
_cell.length_b   1.000
_cell.length_c   1.000
_cell.angle_alpha   90.00
_cell.angle_beta   90.00
_cell.angle_gamma   90.00
#
_symmetry.space_group_name_H-M   'P 1'
#
loop_
_entity.id
_entity.type
_entity.pdbx_description
1 polymer ?
#
loop_
_entity_poly.entity_id
_entity_poly.type
_entity_poly.pdbx_seq_one_letter_code
_entity_poly.pdbx_strand_id
1 'polypeptide(L)'
;MNRLVVVSNRVSKPGPDSAAAGGLAVGIQAALEDKGGLWFGWNGRICPTEPPPTEIDDRGTTRYATIELNEHEYELYYNGFANSSLWPVFHYLLAYYKYERSAFDAFWRVNSLFARRLIPLLKPDDVIWVHDYHLIPLVSELREASITSPIGFFLHIPFPAFDMLRNLPVFRSILRAMSLYDVLGFQTQRDLENFIDGATQASVGAERLDDHRIKLYDHICHIDVYPIGIDVDAITALARNAEHDPEVDRMVESLVGRELIIGVDRLDYSKGLVARFHSYERLLEKYPTNRHAVTYMQIAPPTRTGVREYDSIRHELEQSAGHINGRFATPDWVPLRYLNTGIKRDRLMGIFRAARVGLVTPVRDGMNLVAKEYVASQDPADPGMLVLSRLAGAAYELTDAILVNPYDIDDVADGIEQALSMSLAERQARHTAMLKVLRRNDITAWRTRFVGDLDAIKLSKPADTRLMAG
;
A
#
# COMPACT_ATOMS: atom_id res chain seq x y z
N MET A 1 -2.34 -29.79 1.36
CA MET A 1 -1.92 -28.38 1.55
C MET A 1 -3.02 -27.68 2.33
N ASN A 2 -2.65 -26.80 3.27
CA ASN A 2 -3.62 -26.09 4.12
C ASN A 2 -4.37 -25.03 3.32
N ARG A 3 -5.68 -24.88 3.60
CA ARG A 3 -6.47 -23.79 3.01
C ARG A 3 -5.99 -22.44 3.57
N LEU A 4 -5.74 -21.49 2.68
CA LEU A 4 -5.38 -20.12 3.05
C LEU A 4 -6.65 -19.29 3.27
N VAL A 5 -6.73 -18.62 4.43
CA VAL A 5 -7.80 -17.70 4.80
C VAL A 5 -7.21 -16.29 4.86
N VAL A 6 -7.46 -15.50 3.81
CA VAL A 6 -7.06 -14.10 3.75
C VAL A 6 -8.12 -13.23 4.39
N VAL A 7 -7.71 -12.33 5.27
CA VAL A 7 -8.60 -11.36 5.94
C VAL A 7 -8.06 -9.95 5.72
N SER A 8 -8.85 -9.11 5.05
CA SER A 8 -8.50 -7.71 4.80
C SER A 8 -9.69 -6.81 5.06
N ASN A 9 -9.43 -5.51 5.32
CA ASN A 9 -10.52 -4.57 5.55
C ASN A 9 -11.48 -4.55 4.36
N ARG A 10 -10.96 -4.44 3.12
CA ARG A 10 -11.77 -4.43 1.89
C ARG A 10 -11.50 -5.69 1.07
N VAL A 11 -12.55 -6.30 0.53
CA VAL A 11 -12.47 -7.41 -0.42
C VAL A 11 -12.73 -6.91 -1.84
N SER A 12 -11.81 -7.22 -2.75
CA SER A 12 -11.96 -6.95 -4.19
C SER A 12 -12.37 -8.24 -4.90
N LYS A 13 -13.63 -8.33 -5.32
CA LYS A 13 -14.11 -9.44 -6.14
C LYS A 13 -13.71 -9.19 -7.62
N PRO A 14 -13.24 -10.19 -8.37
CA PRO A 14 -12.92 -10.05 -9.79
C PRO A 14 -14.19 -9.66 -10.58
N GLY A 15 -14.18 -8.67 -11.46
CA GLY A 15 -15.40 -8.35 -12.23
C GLY A 15 -15.27 -7.15 -13.16
N PRO A 16 -16.25 -6.91 -14.05
CA PRO A 16 -16.20 -5.78 -15.00
C PRO A 16 -16.14 -4.41 -14.30
N ASP A 17 -16.75 -4.31 -13.11
CA ASP A 17 -16.71 -3.11 -12.25
C ASP A 17 -15.61 -3.16 -11.19
N SER A 18 -14.72 -4.16 -11.21
CA SER A 18 -13.57 -4.16 -10.31
C SER A 18 -12.66 -3.03 -10.74
N ALA A 19 -12.72 -1.90 -10.04
CA ALA A 19 -11.76 -0.82 -10.17
C ALA A 19 -10.38 -1.48 -10.12
N ALA A 20 -9.63 -1.37 -11.22
CA ALA A 20 -8.25 -1.80 -11.39
C ALA A 20 -7.63 -2.35 -10.10
N ALA A 21 -7.73 -3.66 -9.89
CA ALA A 21 -7.27 -4.29 -8.65
C ALA A 21 -5.86 -3.79 -8.37
N GLY A 22 -5.66 -3.07 -7.25
CA GLY A 22 -4.34 -2.61 -6.84
C GLY A 22 -3.41 -3.82 -6.64
N GLY A 23 -2.09 -3.63 -6.68
CA GLY A 23 -1.14 -4.75 -6.63
C GLY A 23 -1.31 -5.72 -5.45
N LEU A 24 -1.84 -5.25 -4.30
CA LEU A 24 -2.21 -6.11 -3.17
C LEU A 24 -3.30 -7.13 -3.53
N ALA A 25 -4.39 -6.69 -4.16
CA ALA A 25 -5.51 -7.56 -4.50
C ALA A 25 -5.10 -8.63 -5.51
N VAL A 26 -4.22 -8.28 -6.46
CA VAL A 26 -3.64 -9.25 -7.42
C VAL A 26 -2.79 -10.30 -6.70
N GLY A 27 -1.90 -9.87 -5.78
CA GLY A 27 -1.05 -10.81 -5.03
C GLY A 27 -1.84 -11.76 -4.13
N ILE A 28 -2.85 -11.24 -3.45
CA ILE A 28 -3.77 -12.03 -2.63
C ILE A 28 -4.55 -13.02 -3.51
N GLN A 29 -5.08 -12.57 -4.64
CA GLN A 29 -5.86 -13.43 -5.53
C GLN A 29 -5.02 -14.59 -6.09
N ALA A 30 -3.79 -14.31 -6.55
CA ALA A 30 -2.85 -15.36 -6.98
C ALA A 30 -2.50 -16.34 -5.85
N ALA A 31 -2.51 -15.90 -4.59
CA ALA A 31 -2.33 -16.79 -3.44
C ALA A 31 -3.52 -17.72 -3.18
N LEU A 32 -4.73 -17.20 -3.37
CA LEU A 32 -5.97 -17.92 -3.14
C LEU A 32 -6.28 -18.91 -4.27
N GLU A 33 -5.99 -18.55 -5.52
CA GLU A 33 -6.25 -19.40 -6.71
C GLU A 33 -5.42 -20.69 -6.69
N ASP A 34 -4.15 -20.60 -6.27
CA ASP A 34 -3.18 -21.70 -6.21
C ASP A 34 -3.57 -22.77 -5.16
N LYS A 35 -4.00 -22.35 -3.96
CA LYS A 35 -4.32 -23.26 -2.84
C LYS A 35 -5.80 -23.63 -2.74
N GLY A 36 -6.68 -22.87 -3.38
CA GLY A 36 -8.08 -22.78 -2.97
C GLY A 36 -8.18 -22.11 -1.60
N GLY A 37 -8.99 -21.07 -1.48
CA GLY A 37 -8.90 -20.20 -0.31
C GLY A 37 -10.20 -19.48 0.03
N LEU A 38 -10.17 -18.82 1.18
CA LEU A 38 -11.23 -17.94 1.65
C LEU A 38 -10.70 -16.52 1.69
N TRP A 39 -11.35 -15.57 1.03
CA TRP A 39 -11.12 -14.15 1.23
C TRP A 39 -12.28 -13.55 2.02
N PHE A 40 -12.00 -13.15 3.25
CA PHE A 40 -12.96 -12.54 4.16
C PHE A 40 -12.71 -11.04 4.36
N GLY A 41 -13.79 -10.23 4.45
CA GLY A 41 -13.70 -8.81 4.78
C GLY A 41 -14.94 -7.98 4.41
N TRP A 42 -14.82 -6.66 4.40
CA TRP A 42 -15.93 -5.76 4.03
C TRP A 42 -16.13 -5.71 2.51
N ASN A 43 -17.39 -5.77 2.05
CA ASN A 43 -17.74 -5.61 0.63
C ASN A 43 -17.76 -4.14 0.17
N GLY A 44 -17.79 -3.19 1.10
CA GLY A 44 -17.89 -1.78 0.79
C GLY A 44 -19.22 -1.11 0.94
N ARG A 45 -20.25 -1.86 1.30
CA ARG A 45 -21.58 -1.34 1.52
C ARG A 45 -21.76 -1.02 3.00
N ILE A 46 -22.45 0.08 3.25
CA ILE A 46 -22.88 0.48 4.59
C ILE A 46 -24.37 0.22 4.72
N CYS A 47 -24.80 -0.16 5.93
CA CYS A 47 -26.21 -0.37 6.26
C CYS A 47 -26.62 0.55 7.42
N PRO A 48 -27.90 1.01 7.47
CA PRO A 48 -28.35 1.91 8.52
C PRO A 48 -28.50 1.23 9.89
N THR A 49 -28.69 -0.10 9.90
CA THR A 49 -28.99 -0.90 11.09
C THR A 49 -27.99 -2.07 11.22
N GLU A 50 -28.38 -3.18 11.85
CA GLU A 50 -27.53 -4.36 12.03
C GLU A 50 -27.07 -4.93 10.68
N PRO A 51 -25.77 -5.23 10.50
CA PRO A 51 -25.28 -5.84 9.27
C PRO A 51 -25.96 -7.19 8.97
N PRO A 52 -26.41 -7.42 7.71
CA PRO A 52 -27.01 -8.68 7.31
C PRO A 52 -26.06 -9.88 7.51
N PRO A 53 -26.55 -11.13 7.38
CA PRO A 53 -25.70 -12.31 7.34
C PRO A 53 -24.55 -12.19 6.34
N THR A 54 -23.44 -12.90 6.59
CA THR A 54 -22.26 -12.88 5.71
C THR A 54 -22.65 -13.35 4.31
N GLU A 55 -22.33 -12.54 3.29
CA GLU A 55 -22.55 -12.86 1.88
C GLU A 55 -21.45 -13.80 1.40
N ILE A 56 -21.82 -14.95 0.84
CA ILE A 56 -20.89 -15.93 0.28
C ILE A 56 -21.01 -15.93 -1.24
N ASP A 57 -19.86 -15.85 -1.92
CA ASP A 57 -19.74 -15.83 -3.37
C ASP A 57 -18.53 -16.69 -3.76
N ASP A 58 -18.78 -17.89 -4.30
CA ASP A 58 -17.74 -18.83 -4.71
C ASP A 58 -17.37 -18.58 -6.19
N ARG A 59 -16.09 -18.27 -6.47
CA ARG A 59 -15.58 -18.04 -7.83
C ARG A 59 -14.32 -18.84 -8.09
N GLY A 60 -14.42 -19.79 -9.02
CA GLY A 60 -13.33 -20.74 -9.27
C GLY A 60 -12.99 -21.53 -8.00
N THR A 61 -11.74 -21.49 -7.58
CA THR A 61 -11.24 -22.15 -6.36
C THR A 61 -11.31 -21.26 -5.11
N THR A 62 -11.76 -20.00 -5.25
CA THR A 62 -11.78 -19.01 -4.16
C THR A 62 -13.19 -18.76 -3.66
N ARG A 63 -13.39 -18.87 -2.34
CA ARG A 63 -14.59 -18.41 -1.66
C ARG A 63 -14.41 -16.97 -1.20
N TYR A 64 -15.32 -16.08 -1.60
CA TYR A 64 -15.40 -14.72 -1.07
C TYR A 64 -16.49 -14.68 0.00
N ALA A 65 -16.14 -14.28 1.22
CA ALA A 65 -17.08 -14.12 2.32
C ALA A 65 -17.05 -12.66 2.79
N THR A 66 -18.10 -11.91 2.50
CA THR A 66 -18.10 -10.48 2.74
C THR A 66 -19.20 -10.03 3.68
N ILE A 67 -18.90 -9.03 4.50
CA ILE A 67 -19.84 -8.38 5.41
C ILE A 67 -20.08 -6.93 5.01
N GLU A 68 -21.18 -6.36 5.50
CA GLU A 68 -21.43 -4.92 5.51
C GLU A 68 -21.04 -4.33 6.87
N LEU A 69 -20.92 -3.01 6.94
CA LEU A 69 -20.71 -2.29 8.18
C LEU A 69 -21.91 -1.38 8.45
N ASN A 70 -22.31 -1.27 9.70
CA ASN A 70 -23.26 -0.22 10.09
C ASN A 70 -22.61 1.15 9.84
N GLU A 71 -23.39 2.12 9.37
CA GLU A 71 -22.92 3.49 9.07
C GLU A 71 -22.19 4.14 10.27
N HIS A 72 -22.74 4.03 11.48
CA HIS A 72 -22.14 4.58 12.69
C HIS A 72 -20.78 3.93 13.02
N GLU A 73 -20.71 2.60 12.93
CA GLU A 73 -19.46 1.87 13.16
C GLU A 73 -18.45 2.15 12.05
N TYR A 74 -18.87 2.28 10.80
CA TYR A 74 -18.00 2.68 9.69
C TYR A 74 -17.35 4.05 9.94
N GLU A 75 -18.13 5.04 10.37
CA GLU A 75 -17.59 6.37 10.67
C GLU A 75 -16.58 6.33 11.83
N LEU A 76 -16.86 5.61 12.91
CA LEU A 76 -15.96 5.56 14.06
C LEU A 76 -14.72 4.66 13.86
N TYR A 77 -14.87 3.51 13.22
CA TYR A 77 -13.76 2.57 12.95
C TYR A 77 -12.91 3.00 11.76
N TYR A 78 -13.54 3.20 10.59
CA TYR A 78 -12.80 3.42 9.34
C TYR A 78 -12.37 4.88 9.23
N ASN A 79 -13.31 5.83 9.24
CA ASN A 79 -12.97 7.25 9.15
C ASN A 79 -12.35 7.79 10.45
N GLY A 80 -12.77 7.28 11.60
CA GLY A 80 -12.25 7.63 12.92
C GLY A 80 -10.90 6.98 13.20
N PHE A 81 -10.86 5.92 14.01
CA PHE A 81 -9.58 5.45 14.57
C PHE A 81 -8.58 4.98 13.51
N ALA A 82 -9.02 4.24 12.48
CA ALA A 82 -8.10 3.75 11.46
C ALA A 82 -7.48 4.90 10.63
N ASN A 83 -8.30 5.81 10.11
CA ASN A 83 -7.84 6.83 9.14
C ASN A 83 -7.55 8.21 9.75
N SER A 84 -8.10 8.55 10.91
CA SER A 84 -7.82 9.79 11.63
C SER A 84 -6.84 9.61 12.80
N SER A 85 -6.62 8.37 13.28
CA SER A 85 -5.63 8.10 14.35
C SER A 85 -4.42 7.30 13.85
N LEU A 86 -4.61 6.05 13.42
CA LEU A 86 -3.49 5.16 13.05
C LEU A 86 -2.76 5.65 11.80
N TRP A 87 -3.49 5.92 10.71
CA TRP A 87 -2.89 6.36 9.45
C TRP A 87 -1.96 7.58 9.62
N PRO A 88 -2.37 8.73 10.19
CA PRO A 88 -1.48 9.88 10.33
C PRO A 88 -0.29 9.61 11.26
N VAL A 89 -0.47 8.89 12.36
CA VAL A 89 0.65 8.54 13.27
C VAL A 89 1.67 7.65 12.57
N PHE A 90 1.21 6.62 11.86
CA PHE A 90 2.09 5.67 11.16
C PHE A 90 2.80 6.33 9.96
N HIS A 91 2.21 7.38 9.38
CA HIS A 91 2.83 8.17 8.32
C HIS A 91 3.61 9.40 8.82
N TYR A 92 3.77 9.59 10.13
CA TYR A 92 4.51 10.71 10.75
C TYR A 92 3.88 12.09 10.50
N LEU A 93 2.56 12.15 10.38
CA LEU A 93 1.82 13.36 10.04
C LEU A 93 0.87 13.76 11.17
N LEU A 94 1.44 14.07 12.34
CA LEU A 94 0.70 14.45 13.54
C LEU A 94 -0.21 15.68 13.35
N ALA A 95 0.05 16.52 12.34
CA ALA A 95 -0.83 17.63 12.00
C ALA A 95 -2.26 17.18 11.62
N TYR A 96 -2.43 15.96 11.13
CA TYR A 96 -3.75 15.37 10.79
C TYR A 96 -4.26 14.37 11.84
N TYR A 97 -3.50 14.16 12.91
CA TYR A 97 -3.86 13.20 13.95
C TYR A 97 -5.01 13.70 14.82
N LYS A 98 -6.06 12.88 14.94
CA LYS A 98 -7.18 13.08 15.87
C LYS A 98 -7.41 11.80 16.66
N TYR A 99 -7.70 11.94 17.93
CA TYR A 99 -8.02 10.82 18.81
C TYR A 99 -9.35 11.03 19.50
N GLU A 100 -10.22 10.02 19.37
CA GLU A 100 -11.47 9.93 20.09
C GLU A 100 -11.56 8.54 20.72
N ARG A 101 -11.91 8.49 22.01
CA ARG A 101 -12.03 7.21 22.73
C ARG A 101 -13.15 6.33 22.15
N SER A 102 -14.29 6.94 21.79
CA SER A 102 -15.41 6.27 21.11
C SER A 102 -14.99 5.59 19.81
N ALA A 103 -14.10 6.24 19.03
CA ALA A 103 -13.55 5.69 17.80
C ALA A 103 -12.63 4.49 18.08
N PHE A 104 -11.80 4.56 19.13
CA PHE A 104 -10.99 3.41 19.55
C PHE A 104 -11.85 2.24 20.04
N ASP A 105 -12.92 2.52 20.79
CA ASP A 105 -13.83 1.48 21.27
C ASP A 105 -14.56 0.81 20.09
N ALA A 106 -15.01 1.59 19.10
CA ALA A 106 -15.57 1.08 17.84
C ALA A 106 -14.54 0.25 17.06
N PHE A 107 -13.27 0.64 17.09
CA PHE A 107 -12.21 -0.08 16.41
C PHE A 107 -12.06 -1.52 16.89
N TRP A 108 -12.17 -1.73 18.21
CA TRP A 108 -12.24 -3.08 18.79
C TRP A 108 -13.56 -3.77 18.46
N ARG A 109 -14.72 -3.12 18.64
CA ARG A 109 -16.04 -3.73 18.36
C ARG A 109 -16.17 -4.24 16.92
N VAL A 110 -15.65 -3.50 15.94
CA VAL A 110 -15.65 -3.93 14.53
C VAL A 110 -14.73 -5.13 14.33
N ASN A 111 -13.57 -5.18 14.99
CA ASN A 111 -12.72 -6.37 14.96
C ASN A 111 -13.39 -7.59 15.62
N SER A 112 -14.13 -7.41 16.72
CA SER A 112 -14.96 -8.47 17.31
C SER A 112 -16.06 -8.93 16.36
N LEU A 113 -16.68 -8.01 15.60
CA LEU A 113 -17.64 -8.35 14.55
C LEU A 113 -16.97 -9.20 13.44
N PHE A 114 -15.81 -8.78 12.94
CA PHE A 114 -15.04 -9.55 11.95
C PHE A 114 -14.76 -10.97 12.46
N ALA A 115 -14.25 -11.10 13.69
CA ALA A 115 -13.98 -12.41 14.31
C ALA A 115 -15.24 -13.28 14.39
N ARG A 116 -16.35 -12.76 14.94
CA ARG A 116 -17.63 -13.50 15.06
C ARG A 116 -18.17 -14.00 13.72
N ARG A 117 -17.95 -13.25 12.64
CA ARG A 117 -18.41 -13.61 11.29
C ARG A 117 -17.43 -14.54 10.57
N LEU A 118 -16.15 -14.50 10.93
CA LEU A 118 -15.11 -15.36 10.36
C LEU A 118 -15.09 -16.75 11.00
N ILE A 119 -15.19 -16.85 12.33
CA ILE A 119 -15.04 -18.10 13.09
C ILE A 119 -15.89 -19.26 12.54
N PRO A 120 -17.19 -19.08 12.21
CA PRO A 120 -18.01 -20.17 11.67
C PRO A 120 -17.57 -20.68 10.29
N LEU A 121 -16.70 -19.95 9.59
CA LEU A 121 -16.19 -20.28 8.26
C LEU A 121 -14.82 -20.98 8.32
N LEU A 122 -14.19 -21.00 9.50
CA LEU A 122 -12.87 -21.59 9.71
C LEU A 122 -12.93 -23.11 9.82
N LYS A 123 -11.84 -23.75 9.39
CA LYS A 123 -11.57 -25.17 9.55
C LYS A 123 -10.33 -25.36 10.42
N PRO A 124 -10.19 -26.49 11.14
CA PRO A 124 -9.06 -26.74 12.03
C PRO A 124 -7.68 -26.63 11.34
N ASP A 125 -7.61 -26.90 10.05
CA ASP A 125 -6.38 -26.91 9.26
C ASP A 125 -6.10 -25.60 8.52
N ASP A 126 -6.94 -24.58 8.66
CA ASP A 126 -6.72 -23.29 8.01
C ASP A 126 -5.45 -22.59 8.52
N VAL A 127 -4.83 -21.83 7.62
CA VAL A 127 -3.83 -20.80 7.94
C VAL A 127 -4.42 -19.42 7.64
N ILE A 128 -4.39 -18.53 8.62
CA ILE A 128 -5.06 -17.23 8.54
C ILE A 128 -4.01 -16.15 8.27
N TRP A 129 -4.22 -15.34 7.23
CA TRP A 129 -3.36 -14.23 6.88
C TRP A 129 -4.14 -12.93 6.91
N VAL A 130 -3.87 -12.12 7.94
CA VAL A 130 -4.53 -10.84 8.20
C VAL A 130 -3.71 -9.71 7.58
N HIS A 131 -4.39 -8.78 6.92
CA HIS A 131 -3.75 -7.65 6.27
C HIS A 131 -4.18 -6.31 6.85
N ASP A 132 -3.15 -5.54 7.18
CA ASP A 132 -3.15 -4.10 7.38
C ASP A 132 -3.73 -3.56 8.69
N TYR A 133 -3.38 -2.30 8.97
CA TYR A 133 -3.58 -1.61 10.26
C TYR A 133 -5.01 -1.63 10.81
N HIS A 134 -6.02 -1.77 9.95
CA HIS A 134 -7.42 -1.81 10.39
C HIS A 134 -7.74 -3.03 11.26
N LEU A 135 -6.99 -4.12 11.09
CA LEU A 135 -7.30 -5.43 11.65
C LEU A 135 -6.31 -5.88 12.73
N ILE A 136 -5.50 -4.96 13.26
CA ILE A 136 -4.54 -5.24 14.34
C ILE A 136 -5.18 -6.00 15.52
N PRO A 137 -6.38 -5.66 16.01
CA PRO A 137 -7.00 -6.36 17.14
C PRO A 137 -7.53 -7.76 16.83
N LEU A 138 -7.69 -8.13 15.56
CA LEU A 138 -8.41 -9.36 15.16
C LEU A 138 -7.82 -10.62 15.80
N VAL A 139 -6.50 -10.68 15.99
CA VAL A 139 -5.86 -11.83 16.63
C VAL A 139 -6.32 -12.04 18.06
N SER A 140 -6.50 -10.98 18.84
CA SER A 140 -6.94 -11.08 20.24
C SER A 140 -8.31 -11.74 20.31
N GLU A 141 -9.24 -11.31 19.46
CA GLU A 141 -10.59 -11.87 19.36
C GLU A 141 -10.59 -13.35 18.95
N LEU A 142 -9.74 -13.71 17.98
CA LEU A 142 -9.61 -15.10 17.53
C LEU A 142 -8.99 -16.00 18.63
N ARG A 143 -8.02 -15.50 19.38
CA ARG A 143 -7.41 -16.25 20.49
C ARG A 143 -8.34 -16.40 21.69
N GLU A 144 -9.11 -15.36 22.03
CA GLU A 144 -10.15 -15.44 23.06
C GLU A 144 -11.22 -16.48 22.69
N ALA A 145 -11.55 -16.61 21.41
CA ALA A 145 -12.41 -17.66 20.88
C ALA A 145 -11.73 -19.05 20.74
N SER A 146 -10.54 -19.23 21.32
CA SER A 146 -9.77 -20.48 21.30
C SER A 146 -9.39 -20.99 19.90
N ILE A 147 -9.24 -20.10 18.92
CA ILE A 147 -8.71 -20.46 17.59
C ILE A 147 -7.21 -20.72 17.72
N THR A 148 -6.79 -21.95 17.43
CA THR A 148 -5.39 -22.40 17.51
C THR A 148 -4.65 -22.39 16.18
N SER A 149 -5.37 -22.17 15.07
CA SER A 149 -4.80 -22.02 13.71
C SER A 149 -3.66 -21.01 13.69
N PRO A 150 -2.63 -21.20 12.83
CA PRO A 150 -1.62 -20.19 12.58
C PRO A 150 -2.26 -18.90 12.05
N ILE A 151 -1.91 -17.75 12.65
CA ILE A 151 -2.41 -16.43 12.27
C ILE A 151 -1.21 -15.51 12.02
N GLY A 152 -1.03 -15.13 10.76
CA GLY A 152 -0.05 -14.14 10.34
C GLY A 152 -0.69 -12.75 10.17
N PHE A 153 0.09 -11.70 10.41
CA PHE A 153 -0.27 -10.32 10.08
C PHE A 153 0.78 -9.69 9.17
N PHE A 154 0.34 -9.00 8.13
CA PHE A 154 1.23 -8.18 7.31
C PHE A 154 0.79 -6.72 7.30
N LEU A 155 1.66 -5.81 7.75
CA LEU A 155 1.41 -4.38 7.76
C LEU A 155 1.85 -3.75 6.44
N HIS A 156 0.93 -3.13 5.69
CA HIS A 156 1.25 -2.56 4.37
C HIS A 156 1.80 -1.14 4.46
N ILE A 157 1.40 -0.40 5.50
CA ILE A 157 1.85 0.96 5.78
C ILE A 157 3.17 0.94 6.60
N PRO A 158 3.88 2.07 6.74
CA PRO A 158 5.07 2.13 7.59
C PRO A 158 4.74 1.83 9.04
N PHE A 159 5.71 1.30 9.79
CA PHE A 159 5.62 1.23 11.24
C PHE A 159 6.42 2.39 11.87
N PRO A 160 5.79 3.26 12.68
CA PRO A 160 6.45 4.45 13.20
C PRO A 160 7.42 4.13 14.33
N ALA A 161 8.47 4.95 14.45
CA ALA A 161 9.40 4.93 15.57
C ALA A 161 8.63 5.15 16.88
N PHE A 162 9.14 4.60 17.98
CA PHE A 162 8.41 4.62 19.25
C PHE A 162 8.02 6.02 19.72
N ASP A 163 8.88 7.03 19.51
CA ASP A 163 8.59 8.42 19.84
C ASP A 163 7.39 9.02 19.10
N MET A 164 7.16 8.57 17.87
CA MET A 164 5.96 8.91 17.10
C MET A 164 4.76 8.11 17.59
N LEU A 165 4.93 6.79 17.76
CA LEU A 165 3.87 5.87 18.17
C LEU A 165 3.27 6.22 19.54
N ARG A 166 4.08 6.64 20.51
CA ARG A 166 3.64 6.95 21.88
C ARG A 166 2.72 8.17 21.99
N ASN A 167 2.57 8.95 20.92
CA ASN A 167 1.54 10.01 20.84
C ASN A 167 0.12 9.43 20.77
N LEU A 168 -0.02 8.15 20.42
CA LEU A 168 -1.29 7.42 20.47
C LEU A 168 -1.56 6.96 21.91
N PRO A 169 -2.60 7.45 22.62
CA PRO A 169 -2.86 7.08 24.02
C PRO A 169 -2.98 5.58 24.29
N VAL A 170 -3.36 4.82 23.26
CA VAL A 170 -3.64 3.38 23.29
C VAL A 170 -2.52 2.54 22.65
N PHE A 171 -1.32 3.10 22.46
CA PHE A 171 -0.20 2.42 21.80
C PHE A 171 0.11 1.04 22.40
N ARG A 172 -0.04 0.87 23.72
CA ARG A 172 0.20 -0.40 24.42
C ARG A 172 -0.74 -1.50 23.91
N SER A 173 -2.02 -1.18 23.71
CA SER A 173 -3.02 -2.13 23.21
C SER A 173 -2.71 -2.56 21.78
N ILE A 174 -2.25 -1.62 20.94
CA ILE A 174 -1.84 -1.88 19.55
C ILE A 174 -0.63 -2.81 19.51
N LEU A 175 0.45 -2.49 20.24
CA LEU A 175 1.67 -3.30 20.26
C LEU A 175 1.43 -4.70 20.85
N ARG A 176 0.65 -4.80 21.92
CA ARG A 176 0.29 -6.09 22.52
C ARG A 176 -0.51 -6.95 21.55
N ALA A 177 -1.52 -6.39 20.88
CA ALA A 177 -2.29 -7.13 19.88
C ALA A 177 -1.40 -7.62 18.74
N MET A 178 -0.54 -6.76 18.17
CA MET A 178 0.40 -7.16 17.11
C MET A 178 1.38 -8.26 17.57
N SER A 179 1.76 -8.28 18.85
CA SER A 179 2.66 -9.29 19.41
C SER A 179 2.00 -10.66 19.65
N LEU A 180 0.67 -10.78 19.47
CA LEU A 180 -0.08 -12.04 19.62
C LEU A 180 -0.26 -12.83 18.30
N TYR A 181 0.15 -12.26 17.17
CA TYR A 181 0.24 -13.00 15.91
C TYR A 181 1.35 -14.06 15.98
N ASP A 182 1.19 -15.15 15.23
CA ASP A 182 2.25 -16.17 15.13
C ASP A 182 3.38 -15.69 14.20
N VAL A 183 3.03 -14.97 13.14
CA VAL A 183 3.96 -14.34 12.19
C VAL A 183 3.55 -12.88 11.99
N LEU A 184 4.49 -11.96 12.10
CA LEU A 184 4.28 -10.53 11.90
C LEU A 184 5.28 -10.00 10.88
N GLY A 185 4.76 -9.56 9.73
CA GLY A 185 5.57 -9.09 8.61
C GLY A 185 5.44 -7.59 8.36
N PHE A 186 6.56 -6.98 7.99
CA PHE A 186 6.68 -5.56 7.66
C PHE A 186 7.24 -5.35 6.24
N GLN A 187 7.12 -4.12 5.74
CA GLN A 187 7.63 -3.76 4.42
C GLN A 187 9.16 -3.59 4.40
N THR A 188 9.73 -2.98 5.44
CA THR A 188 11.16 -2.65 5.48
C THR A 188 11.79 -3.06 6.82
N GLN A 189 13.12 -3.19 6.81
CA GLN A 189 13.90 -3.45 8.02
C GLN A 189 13.69 -2.37 9.08
N ARG A 190 13.55 -1.10 8.66
CA ARG A 190 13.29 0.00 9.58
C ARG A 190 11.93 -0.12 10.29
N ASP A 191 10.92 -0.62 9.60
CA ASP A 191 9.59 -0.84 10.19
C ASP A 191 9.66 -1.94 11.26
N LEU A 192 10.37 -3.04 10.96
CA LEU A 192 10.63 -4.13 11.89
C LEU A 192 11.37 -3.65 13.15
N GLU A 193 12.45 -2.90 12.98
CA GLU A 193 13.24 -2.34 14.08
C GLU A 193 12.41 -1.40 14.96
N ASN A 194 11.64 -0.50 14.36
CA ASN A 194 10.73 0.39 15.10
C ASN A 194 9.68 -0.39 15.89
N PHE A 195 9.18 -1.51 15.36
CA PHE A 195 8.26 -2.39 16.08
C PHE A 195 8.93 -3.06 17.27
N ILE A 196 10.12 -3.63 17.10
CA ILE A 196 10.89 -4.24 18.19
C ILE A 196 11.10 -3.21 19.30
N ASP A 197 11.60 -2.02 18.95
CA ASP A 197 11.85 -0.92 19.89
C ASP A 197 10.60 -0.54 20.69
N GLY A 198 9.42 -0.52 20.05
CA GLY A 198 8.15 -0.26 20.71
C GLY A 198 7.67 -1.42 21.58
N ALA A 199 7.74 -2.66 21.06
CA ALA A 199 7.25 -3.86 21.73
C ALA A 199 8.06 -4.19 23.00
N THR A 200 9.36 -3.94 22.99
CA THR A 200 10.25 -4.22 24.14
C THR A 200 10.25 -3.12 25.21
N GLN A 201 9.44 -2.07 25.04
CA GLN A 201 9.24 -1.10 26.11
C GLN A 201 8.67 -1.79 27.34
N ALA A 202 9.19 -1.46 28.53
CA ALA A 202 8.71 -2.03 29.80
C ALA A 202 7.19 -1.85 30.01
N SER A 203 6.63 -0.79 29.40
CA SER A 203 5.20 -0.49 29.40
C SER A 203 4.33 -1.49 28.62
N VAL A 204 4.91 -2.20 27.66
CA VAL A 204 4.28 -3.18 26.77
C VAL A 204 4.58 -4.59 27.27
N GLY A 205 5.87 -4.90 27.46
CA GLY A 205 6.36 -6.10 28.13
C GLY A 205 6.79 -7.26 27.23
N ALA A 206 7.06 -7.04 25.94
CA ALA A 206 7.63 -8.09 25.09
C ALA A 206 9.14 -8.24 25.31
N GLU A 207 9.65 -9.46 25.22
CA GLU A 207 11.08 -9.78 25.30
C GLU A 207 11.59 -10.18 23.91
N ARG A 208 12.72 -9.62 23.49
CA ARG A 208 13.40 -10.04 22.27
C ARG A 208 14.16 -11.34 22.54
N LEU A 209 13.82 -12.41 21.83
CA LEU A 209 14.52 -13.69 21.95
C LEU A 209 15.73 -13.75 21.01
N ASP A 210 15.55 -13.29 19.77
CA ASP A 210 16.59 -13.17 18.75
C ASP A 210 16.19 -12.15 17.66
N ASP A 211 16.82 -12.22 16.49
CA ASP A 211 16.56 -11.30 15.37
C ASP A 211 15.18 -11.49 14.73
N HIS A 212 14.57 -12.67 14.88
CA HIS A 212 13.33 -13.06 14.20
C HIS A 212 12.22 -13.46 15.16
N ARG A 213 12.41 -13.33 16.48
CA ARG A 213 11.42 -13.77 17.48
C ARG A 213 11.34 -12.81 18.66
N ILE A 214 10.11 -12.48 19.02
CA ILE A 214 9.77 -11.83 20.29
C ILE A 214 8.81 -12.71 21.10
N LYS A 215 8.82 -12.55 22.42
CA LYS A 215 7.92 -13.25 23.33
C LYS A 215 7.10 -12.23 24.12
N LEU A 216 5.78 -12.38 24.12
CA LEU A 216 4.87 -11.63 24.99
C LEU A 216 4.04 -12.63 25.79
N TYR A 217 4.14 -12.56 27.13
CA TYR A 217 3.62 -13.60 28.02
C TYR A 217 4.22 -14.96 27.63
N ASP A 218 3.41 -15.97 27.32
CA ASP A 218 3.88 -17.29 26.84
C ASP A 218 3.80 -17.45 25.32
N HIS A 219 3.43 -16.39 24.59
CA HIS A 219 3.30 -16.41 23.13
C HIS A 219 4.58 -15.96 22.45
N ILE A 220 5.06 -16.73 21.47
CA ILE A 220 6.21 -16.39 20.64
C ILE A 220 5.69 -15.94 19.27
N CYS A 221 6.07 -14.73 18.87
CA CYS A 221 5.77 -14.17 17.56
C CYS A 221 7.03 -14.17 16.71
N HIS A 222 6.96 -14.78 15.52
CA HIS A 222 7.98 -14.67 14.49
C HIS A 222 7.83 -13.32 13.77
N ILE A 223 8.93 -12.58 13.61
CA ILE A 223 8.95 -11.24 13.04
C ILE A 223 9.96 -11.16 11.89
N ASP A 224 9.55 -10.60 10.75
CA ASP A 224 10.45 -10.45 9.59
C ASP A 224 9.98 -9.37 8.59
N VAL A 225 10.78 -9.15 7.55
CA VAL A 225 10.57 -8.19 6.47
C VAL A 225 10.20 -8.92 5.18
N TYR A 226 9.03 -8.58 4.64
CA TYR A 226 8.53 -9.11 3.37
C TYR A 226 8.15 -7.94 2.47
N PRO A 227 9.09 -7.31 1.75
CA PRO A 227 8.78 -6.19 0.86
C PRO A 227 7.80 -6.66 -0.22
N ILE A 228 6.63 -6.03 -0.31
CA ILE A 228 5.62 -6.44 -1.29
C ILE A 228 6.05 -6.08 -2.71
N GLY A 229 6.02 -7.06 -3.61
CA GLY A 229 6.37 -6.90 -5.03
C GLY A 229 5.18 -6.60 -5.94
N ILE A 230 5.42 -6.70 -7.24
CA ILE A 230 4.39 -6.71 -8.30
C ILE A 230 4.56 -7.96 -9.15
N ASP A 231 3.57 -8.29 -9.97
CA ASP A 231 3.75 -9.25 -11.06
C ASP A 231 4.44 -8.53 -12.22
N VAL A 232 5.77 -8.68 -12.31
CA VAL A 232 6.60 -7.95 -13.27
C VAL A 232 6.21 -8.30 -14.70
N ASP A 233 6.01 -9.58 -15.00
CA ASP A 233 5.73 -10.04 -16.37
C ASP A 233 4.32 -9.64 -16.82
N ALA A 234 3.33 -9.70 -15.93
CA ALA A 234 1.98 -9.21 -16.23
C ALA A 234 1.98 -7.70 -16.51
N ILE A 235 2.71 -6.90 -15.73
CA ILE A 235 2.80 -5.45 -15.96
C ILE A 235 3.54 -5.14 -17.26
N THR A 236 4.66 -5.80 -17.53
CA THR A 236 5.39 -5.61 -18.80
C THR A 236 4.52 -5.98 -20.00
N ALA A 237 3.75 -7.07 -19.91
CA ALA A 237 2.82 -7.47 -20.97
C ALA A 237 1.67 -6.45 -21.15
N LEU A 238 1.06 -5.98 -20.06
CA LEU A 238 0.01 -4.96 -20.09
C LEU A 238 0.51 -3.67 -20.74
N ALA A 239 1.70 -3.19 -20.34
CA ALA A 239 2.30 -1.98 -20.88
C ALA A 239 2.56 -2.09 -22.40
N ARG A 240 3.11 -3.23 -22.85
CA ARG A 240 3.34 -3.49 -24.28
C ARG A 240 2.05 -3.57 -25.08
N ASN A 241 1.02 -4.23 -24.54
CA ASN A 241 -0.27 -4.34 -25.21
C ASN A 241 -1.01 -3.00 -25.31
N ALA A 242 -0.80 -2.11 -24.33
CA ALA A 242 -1.39 -0.77 -24.30
C ALA A 242 -0.60 0.28 -25.08
N GLU A 243 0.55 -0.08 -25.67
CA GLU A 243 1.42 0.84 -26.42
C GLU A 243 0.72 1.47 -27.64
N HIS A 244 -0.22 0.74 -28.24
CA HIS A 244 -1.06 1.20 -29.36
C HIS A 244 -2.55 1.19 -29.01
N ASP A 245 -2.88 1.39 -27.73
CA ASP A 245 -4.27 1.63 -27.34
C ASP A 245 -4.70 3.02 -27.87
N PRO A 246 -5.86 3.15 -28.54
CA PRO A 246 -6.29 4.42 -29.15
C PRO A 246 -6.44 5.61 -28.18
N GLU A 247 -6.61 5.36 -26.87
CA GLU A 247 -6.59 6.45 -25.88
C GLU A 247 -5.17 6.82 -25.46
N VAL A 248 -4.25 5.85 -25.38
CA VAL A 248 -2.84 6.11 -25.10
C VAL A 248 -2.20 6.85 -26.27
N ASP A 249 -2.43 6.42 -27.51
CA ASP A 249 -1.93 7.10 -28.71
C ASP A 249 -2.38 8.56 -28.77
N ARG A 250 -3.69 8.83 -28.57
CA ARG A 250 -4.22 10.20 -28.54
C ARG A 250 -3.61 11.03 -27.41
N MET A 251 -3.33 10.43 -26.26
CA MET A 251 -2.66 11.11 -25.16
C MET A 251 -1.22 11.48 -25.57
N VAL A 252 -0.46 10.56 -26.15
CA VAL A 252 0.91 10.82 -26.62
C VAL A 252 0.93 11.88 -27.73
N GLU A 253 0.06 11.77 -28.73
CA GLU A 253 -0.08 12.76 -29.81
C GLU A 253 -0.37 14.16 -29.26
N SER A 254 -1.20 14.26 -28.22
CA SER A 254 -1.52 15.54 -27.58
C SER A 254 -0.34 16.21 -26.86
N LEU A 255 0.79 15.52 -26.67
CA LEU A 255 2.02 16.11 -26.14
C LEU A 255 2.74 16.95 -27.21
N VAL A 256 2.48 16.68 -28.50
CA VAL A 256 3.09 17.36 -29.66
C VAL A 256 4.62 17.29 -29.59
N GLY A 257 5.14 16.08 -29.35
CA GLY A 257 6.58 15.80 -29.28
C GLY A 257 7.28 16.21 -27.97
N ARG A 258 6.52 16.68 -26.96
CA ARG A 258 7.04 17.00 -25.63
C ARG A 258 7.23 15.75 -24.77
N GLU A 259 8.24 15.77 -23.92
CA GLU A 259 8.45 14.71 -22.93
C GLU A 259 7.35 14.72 -21.85
N LEU A 260 7.05 13.55 -21.30
CA LEU A 260 6.03 13.37 -20.27
C LEU A 260 6.67 13.03 -18.92
N ILE A 261 6.34 13.83 -17.90
CA ILE A 261 6.49 13.47 -16.49
C ILE A 261 5.15 12.94 -16.01
N ILE A 262 5.12 11.83 -15.28
CA ILE A 262 3.89 11.25 -14.74
C ILE A 262 3.97 11.00 -13.23
N GLY A 263 2.95 11.48 -12.52
CA GLY A 263 2.68 11.17 -11.11
C GLY A 263 1.31 10.51 -10.98
N VAL A 264 1.22 9.42 -10.22
CA VAL A 264 -0.04 8.69 -10.00
C VAL A 264 -0.16 8.31 -8.55
N ASP A 265 -1.12 8.90 -7.86
CA ASP A 265 -1.31 8.67 -6.44
C ASP A 265 -2.77 8.84 -6.07
N ARG A 266 -3.25 8.09 -5.07
CA ARG A 266 -4.51 8.49 -4.42
C ARG A 266 -4.33 9.86 -3.80
N LEU A 267 -5.38 10.68 -3.82
CA LEU A 267 -5.36 11.99 -3.19
C LEU A 267 -5.24 11.82 -1.67
N ASP A 268 -4.02 11.82 -1.13
CA ASP A 268 -3.73 11.57 0.28
C ASP A 268 -2.53 12.42 0.73
N TYR A 269 -2.58 12.95 1.95
CA TYR A 269 -1.52 13.82 2.47
C TYR A 269 -0.15 13.13 2.55
N SER A 270 -0.10 11.80 2.69
CA SER A 270 1.15 11.02 2.70
C SER A 270 1.94 11.13 1.38
N LYS A 271 1.29 11.58 0.31
CA LYS A 271 1.85 11.61 -1.05
C LYS A 271 2.60 12.87 -1.41
N GLY A 272 2.57 13.89 -0.54
CA GLY A 272 3.35 15.12 -0.74
C GLY A 272 3.02 15.87 -2.03
N LEU A 273 1.80 15.74 -2.55
CA LEU A 273 1.44 16.20 -3.90
C LEU A 273 1.61 17.70 -4.10
N VAL A 274 1.34 18.51 -3.07
CA VAL A 274 1.51 19.96 -3.12
C VAL A 274 3.00 20.31 -3.26
N ALA A 275 3.87 19.72 -2.43
CA ALA A 275 5.32 19.89 -2.54
C ALA A 275 5.85 19.42 -3.91
N ARG A 276 5.27 18.34 -4.46
CA ARG A 276 5.61 17.85 -5.80
C ARG A 276 5.24 18.85 -6.90
N PHE A 277 4.08 19.52 -6.80
CA PHE A 277 3.67 20.56 -7.75
C PHE A 277 4.63 21.76 -7.68
N HIS A 278 4.98 22.20 -6.47
CA HIS A 278 5.98 23.25 -6.30
C HIS A 278 7.38 22.85 -6.79
N SER A 279 7.74 21.56 -6.71
CA SER A 279 9.00 21.07 -7.27
C SER A 279 9.01 21.11 -8.80
N TYR A 280 7.88 20.81 -9.45
CA TYR A 280 7.73 20.99 -10.88
C TYR A 280 7.74 22.47 -11.29
N GLU A 281 7.08 23.34 -10.52
CA GLU A 281 7.17 24.79 -10.70
C GLU A 281 8.63 25.26 -10.61
N ARG A 282 9.36 24.79 -9.60
CA ARG A 282 10.77 25.10 -9.38
C ARG A 282 11.66 24.62 -10.52
N LEU A 283 11.40 23.44 -11.09
CA LEU A 283 12.07 22.95 -12.31
C LEU A 283 11.92 23.95 -13.46
N LEU A 284 10.70 24.42 -13.73
CA LEU A 284 10.44 25.37 -14.82
C LEU A 284 11.10 26.75 -14.59
N GLU A 285 11.30 27.14 -13.34
CA GLU A 285 12.03 28.36 -12.97
C GLU A 285 13.54 28.20 -13.13
N LYS A 286 14.09 27.12 -12.56
CA LYS A 286 15.54 26.87 -12.46
C LYS A 286 16.15 26.41 -13.78
N TYR A 287 15.40 25.65 -14.58
CA TYR A 287 15.82 25.09 -15.86
C TYR A 287 14.84 25.50 -16.97
N PRO A 288 14.94 26.73 -17.51
CA PRO A 288 14.00 27.26 -18.50
C PRO A 288 13.93 26.47 -19.81
N THR A 289 14.94 25.65 -20.11
CA THR A 289 14.98 24.72 -21.26
C THR A 289 13.83 23.71 -21.24
N ASN A 290 13.27 23.41 -20.07
CA ASN A 290 12.13 22.51 -19.93
C ASN A 290 10.80 23.16 -20.32
N ARG A 291 10.73 24.50 -20.36
CA ARG A 291 9.50 25.19 -20.79
C ARG A 291 9.21 24.85 -22.24
N HIS A 292 7.96 24.48 -22.54
CA HIS A 292 7.53 23.97 -23.84
C HIS A 292 8.14 22.63 -24.28
N ALA A 293 9.08 22.06 -23.54
CA ALA A 293 9.70 20.77 -23.84
C ALA A 293 9.10 19.62 -23.04
N VAL A 294 8.53 19.89 -21.86
CA VAL A 294 7.95 18.88 -20.98
C VAL A 294 6.51 19.21 -20.60
N THR A 295 5.69 18.19 -20.38
CA THR A 295 4.38 18.29 -19.73
C THR A 295 4.35 17.36 -18.52
N TYR A 296 3.87 17.87 -17.39
CA TYR A 296 3.65 17.06 -16.21
C TYR A 296 2.18 16.65 -16.11
N MET A 297 1.92 15.34 -16.01
CA MET A 297 0.60 14.78 -15.76
C MET A 297 0.52 14.19 -14.35
N GLN A 298 -0.42 14.69 -13.54
CA GLN A 298 -0.77 14.10 -12.25
C GLN A 298 -2.16 13.49 -12.31
N ILE A 299 -2.24 12.18 -12.09
CA ILE A 299 -3.50 11.45 -11.92
C ILE A 299 -3.73 11.25 -10.42
N ALA A 300 -4.82 11.78 -9.89
CA ALA A 300 -5.15 11.76 -8.47
C ALA A 300 -6.61 11.37 -8.23
N PRO A 301 -6.97 10.07 -8.33
CA PRO A 301 -8.32 9.62 -8.04
C PRO A 301 -8.72 10.00 -6.60
N PRO A 302 -9.95 10.51 -6.39
CA PRO A 302 -10.46 10.85 -5.08
C PRO A 302 -10.49 9.62 -4.17
N THR A 303 -10.24 9.83 -2.90
CA THR A 303 -10.35 8.81 -1.86
C THR A 303 -10.96 9.44 -0.62
N ARG A 304 -11.69 8.65 0.18
CA ARG A 304 -12.25 9.09 1.46
C ARG A 304 -13.05 10.41 1.35
N THR A 305 -13.89 10.49 0.31
CA THR A 305 -14.76 11.66 0.05
C THR A 305 -15.68 11.91 1.25
N GLY A 306 -15.72 13.16 1.72
CA GLY A 306 -16.48 13.54 2.93
C GLY A 306 -15.62 13.73 4.19
N VAL A 307 -14.33 13.35 4.14
CA VAL A 307 -13.36 13.66 5.20
C VAL A 307 -12.70 15.01 4.91
N ARG A 308 -12.85 15.97 5.83
CA ARG A 308 -12.46 17.39 5.66
C ARG A 308 -11.00 17.57 5.21
N GLU A 309 -10.09 16.77 5.74
CA GLU A 309 -8.65 16.86 5.43
C GLU A 309 -8.37 16.55 3.95
N TYR A 310 -9.09 15.57 3.38
CA TYR A 310 -8.96 15.19 1.97
C TYR A 310 -9.51 16.26 1.03
N ASP A 311 -10.64 16.87 1.41
CA ASP A 311 -11.21 18.00 0.65
C ASP A 311 -10.28 19.22 0.66
N SER A 312 -9.62 19.50 1.79
CA SER A 312 -8.65 20.59 1.90
C SER A 312 -7.46 20.41 0.97
N ILE A 313 -6.87 19.21 0.94
CA ILE A 313 -5.71 18.91 0.07
C ILE A 313 -6.12 19.00 -1.40
N ARG A 314 -7.32 18.53 -1.75
CA ARG A 314 -7.84 18.66 -3.12
C ARG A 314 -7.90 20.13 -3.54
N HIS A 315 -8.45 20.99 -2.69
CA HIS A 315 -8.56 22.41 -2.98
C HIS A 315 -7.19 23.07 -3.19
N GLU A 316 -6.22 22.75 -2.33
CA GLU A 316 -4.85 23.23 -2.44
C GLU A 316 -4.17 22.78 -3.74
N LEU A 317 -4.38 21.53 -4.15
CA LEU A 317 -3.87 21.00 -5.42
C LEU A 317 -4.50 21.68 -6.65
N GLU A 318 -5.82 21.90 -6.63
CA GLU A 318 -6.53 22.61 -7.70
C GLU A 318 -6.02 24.05 -7.85
N GLN A 319 -5.81 24.74 -6.73
CA GLN A 319 -5.23 26.09 -6.71
C GLN A 319 -3.79 26.10 -7.24
N SER A 320 -2.94 25.18 -6.76
CA SER A 320 -1.55 25.07 -7.18
C SER A 320 -1.45 24.74 -8.68
N ALA A 321 -2.27 23.82 -9.19
CA ALA A 321 -2.34 23.52 -10.62
C ALA A 321 -2.77 24.74 -11.45
N GLY A 322 -3.79 25.48 -10.99
CA GLY A 322 -4.26 26.71 -11.64
C GLY A 322 -3.18 27.80 -11.67
N HIS A 323 -2.46 27.97 -10.56
CA HIS A 323 -1.34 28.92 -10.43
C HIS A 323 -0.19 28.59 -11.39
N ILE A 324 0.30 27.34 -11.39
CA ILE A 324 1.39 26.91 -12.27
C ILE A 324 1.00 27.11 -13.74
N ASN A 325 -0.20 26.66 -14.12
CA ASN A 325 -0.67 26.85 -15.50
C ASN A 325 -0.85 28.34 -15.83
N GLY A 326 -1.38 29.16 -14.93
CA GLY A 326 -1.50 30.60 -15.13
C GLY A 326 -0.17 31.33 -15.31
N ARG A 327 0.90 30.82 -14.69
CA ARG A 327 2.25 31.39 -14.80
C ARG A 327 2.99 30.99 -16.08
N PHE A 328 2.86 29.73 -16.52
CA PHE A 328 3.74 29.17 -17.55
C PHE A 328 3.04 28.75 -18.85
N ALA A 329 1.71 28.61 -18.87
CA ALA A 329 1.02 28.14 -20.06
C ALA A 329 1.13 29.10 -21.25
N THR A 330 1.12 28.52 -22.44
CA THR A 330 0.94 29.23 -23.72
C THR A 330 -0.25 28.64 -24.47
N PRO A 331 -0.74 29.28 -25.55
CA PRO A 331 -1.91 28.78 -26.28
C PRO A 331 -1.83 27.31 -26.74
N ASP A 332 -0.61 26.80 -26.91
CA ASP A 332 -0.30 25.46 -27.40
C ASP A 332 0.33 24.53 -26.33
N TRP A 333 0.47 24.98 -25.08
CA TRP A 333 1.12 24.22 -24.01
C TRP A 333 0.45 24.45 -22.66
N VAL A 334 -0.01 23.35 -22.06
CA VAL A 334 -0.48 23.28 -20.67
C VAL A 334 0.59 22.55 -19.85
N PRO A 335 1.37 23.27 -19.01
CA PRO A 335 2.50 22.70 -18.29
C PRO A 335 2.12 21.56 -17.34
N LEU A 336 0.97 21.68 -16.65
CA LEU A 336 0.49 20.72 -15.66
C LEU A 336 -0.92 20.25 -15.99
N ARG A 337 -1.07 18.97 -16.33
CA ARG A 337 -2.34 18.27 -16.52
C ARG A 337 -2.71 17.54 -15.23
N TYR A 338 -3.63 18.11 -14.46
CA TYR A 338 -4.13 17.53 -13.22
C TYR A 338 -5.50 16.85 -13.45
N LEU A 339 -5.58 15.55 -13.21
CA LEU A 339 -6.80 14.75 -13.37
C LEU A 339 -7.24 14.19 -12.01
N ASN A 340 -8.45 14.55 -11.57
CA ASN A 340 -9.08 14.05 -10.36
C ASN A 340 -9.97 12.81 -10.62
N THR A 341 -9.57 11.97 -11.58
CA THR A 341 -10.29 10.77 -11.98
C THR A 341 -9.33 9.60 -12.10
N GLY A 342 -9.85 8.39 -11.92
CA GLY A 342 -9.07 7.16 -12.14
C GLY A 342 -8.90 6.87 -13.62
N ILE A 343 -7.76 6.27 -13.99
CA ILE A 343 -7.53 5.68 -15.30
C ILE A 343 -7.50 4.15 -15.13
N LYS A 344 -8.05 3.43 -16.11
CA LYS A 344 -7.98 1.96 -16.12
C LYS A 344 -6.51 1.50 -16.13
N ARG A 345 -6.25 0.39 -15.46
CA ARG A 345 -4.87 -0.08 -15.20
C ARG A 345 -4.09 -0.38 -16.48
N ASP A 346 -4.74 -1.02 -17.44
CA ASP A 346 -4.19 -1.34 -18.76
C ASP A 346 -3.64 -0.08 -19.46
N ARG A 347 -4.48 0.94 -19.58
CA ARG A 347 -4.11 2.24 -20.16
C ARG A 347 -3.03 2.93 -19.35
N LEU A 348 -3.12 2.89 -18.02
CA LEU A 348 -2.12 3.48 -17.14
C LEU A 348 -0.72 2.93 -17.39
N MET A 349 -0.58 1.62 -17.59
CA MET A 349 0.71 1.00 -17.92
C MET A 349 1.25 1.48 -19.28
N GLY A 350 0.37 1.68 -20.27
CA GLY A 350 0.74 2.29 -21.55
C GLY A 350 1.23 3.74 -21.39
N ILE A 351 0.55 4.54 -20.56
CA ILE A 351 0.98 5.91 -20.24
C ILE A 351 2.33 5.90 -19.49
N PHE A 352 2.54 4.97 -18.54
CA PHE A 352 3.85 4.81 -17.88
C PHE A 352 4.96 4.50 -18.87
N ARG A 353 4.71 3.60 -19.82
CA ARG A 353 5.66 3.22 -20.87
C ARG A 353 6.04 4.39 -21.78
N ALA A 354 5.11 5.31 -22.03
CA ALA A 354 5.36 6.53 -22.82
C ALA A 354 6.02 7.67 -22.00
N ALA A 355 6.03 7.58 -20.67
CA ALA A 355 6.51 8.66 -19.81
C ALA A 355 8.02 8.60 -19.55
N ARG A 356 8.71 9.69 -19.89
CA ARG A 356 10.15 9.86 -19.68
C ARG A 356 10.55 9.87 -18.21
N VAL A 357 9.67 10.38 -17.34
CA VAL A 357 9.93 10.47 -15.90
C VAL A 357 8.72 9.97 -15.11
N GLY A 358 8.94 8.98 -14.25
CA GLY A 358 8.01 8.59 -13.20
C GLY A 358 8.32 9.36 -11.94
N LEU A 359 7.40 10.22 -11.48
CA LEU A 359 7.60 11.10 -10.33
C LEU A 359 6.82 10.58 -9.11
N VAL A 360 7.54 9.88 -8.24
CA VAL A 360 6.96 9.19 -7.07
C VAL A 360 7.60 9.73 -5.80
N THR A 361 7.07 10.85 -5.29
CA THR A 361 7.67 11.60 -4.18
C THR A 361 6.81 11.66 -2.91
N PRO A 362 6.30 10.54 -2.36
CA PRO A 362 5.55 10.58 -1.11
C PRO A 362 6.43 11.05 0.05
N VAL A 363 5.85 11.81 0.99
CA VAL A 363 6.52 12.20 2.24
C VAL A 363 6.69 11.01 3.19
N ARG A 364 5.81 10.01 3.08
CA ARG A 364 5.95 8.72 3.75
C ARG A 364 5.13 7.66 3.02
N ASP A 365 5.71 6.50 2.74
CA ASP A 365 4.97 5.40 2.12
C ASP A 365 5.56 4.05 2.54
N GLY A 366 4.72 3.08 2.88
CA GLY A 366 5.17 1.76 3.32
C GLY A 366 5.92 1.01 2.22
N MET A 367 5.55 1.22 0.95
CA MET A 367 6.26 0.64 -0.20
C MET A 367 6.20 1.54 -1.42
N ASN A 368 4.98 1.87 -1.88
CA ASN A 368 4.67 2.47 -3.17
C ASN A 368 4.83 1.52 -4.38
N LEU A 369 3.74 0.86 -4.77
CA LEU A 369 3.72 -0.03 -5.93
C LEU A 369 3.75 0.70 -7.27
N VAL A 370 3.33 1.97 -7.32
CA VAL A 370 3.37 2.78 -8.55
C VAL A 370 4.82 2.95 -9.03
N ALA A 371 5.78 3.12 -8.12
CA ALA A 371 7.21 3.14 -8.46
C ALA A 371 7.66 1.85 -9.17
N LYS A 372 7.23 0.69 -8.65
CA LYS A 372 7.58 -0.62 -9.21
C LYS A 372 6.89 -0.83 -10.57
N GLU A 373 5.61 -0.48 -10.68
CA GLU A 373 4.82 -0.58 -11.91
C GLU A 373 5.40 0.32 -13.01
N TYR A 374 5.81 1.55 -12.68
CA TYR A 374 6.47 2.45 -13.62
C TYR A 374 7.72 1.81 -14.24
N VAL A 375 8.62 1.28 -13.40
CA VAL A 375 9.86 0.62 -13.86
C VAL A 375 9.56 -0.61 -14.72
N ALA A 376 8.60 -1.45 -14.30
CA ALA A 376 8.22 -2.65 -15.04
C ALA A 376 7.49 -2.37 -16.36
N SER A 377 6.93 -1.16 -16.53
CA SER A 377 6.23 -0.76 -17.76
C SER A 377 7.16 -0.26 -18.87
N GLN A 378 8.38 0.17 -18.52
CA GLN A 378 9.30 0.80 -19.47
C GLN A 378 9.74 -0.14 -20.61
N ASP A 379 10.04 0.44 -21.77
CA ASP A 379 10.76 -0.27 -22.82
C ASP A 379 12.25 -0.37 -22.47
N PRO A 380 12.84 -1.57 -22.35
CA PRO A 380 14.27 -1.70 -22.12
C PRO A 380 15.15 -1.04 -23.19
N ALA A 381 14.64 -0.82 -24.41
CA ALA A 381 15.36 -0.16 -25.50
C ALA A 381 15.45 1.36 -25.32
N ASP A 382 14.44 2.01 -24.74
CA ASP A 382 14.45 3.45 -24.41
C ASP A 382 13.69 3.73 -23.10
N PRO A 383 14.18 3.29 -21.93
CA PRO A 383 13.42 3.38 -20.69
C PRO A 383 13.43 4.80 -20.12
N GLY A 384 12.31 5.27 -19.59
CA GLY A 384 12.27 6.45 -18.74
C GLY A 384 12.97 6.24 -17.39
N MET A 385 13.02 7.30 -16.59
CA MET A 385 13.67 7.30 -15.27
C MET A 385 12.70 7.54 -14.13
N LEU A 386 12.92 6.80 -13.04
CA LEU A 386 12.16 6.94 -11.81
C LEU A 386 12.85 7.96 -10.89
N VAL A 387 12.12 9.02 -10.54
CA VAL A 387 12.46 9.94 -9.44
C VAL A 387 11.66 9.51 -8.23
N LEU A 388 12.35 9.06 -7.18
CA LEU A 388 11.73 8.36 -6.05
C LEU A 388 12.08 9.03 -4.73
N SER A 389 11.08 9.27 -3.88
CA SER A 389 11.31 9.67 -2.50
C SER A 389 12.08 8.61 -1.75
N ARG A 390 13.17 9.01 -1.07
CA ARG A 390 13.89 8.18 -0.08
C ARG A 390 13.04 7.76 1.13
N LEU A 391 11.82 8.30 1.25
CA LEU A 391 10.87 8.02 2.33
C LEU A 391 9.76 7.04 1.89
N ALA A 392 9.85 6.48 0.69
CA ALA A 392 9.05 5.34 0.26
C ALA A 392 9.79 4.02 0.53
N GLY A 393 9.08 2.96 0.95
CA GLY A 393 9.70 1.65 1.16
C GLY A 393 10.38 1.07 -0.09
N ALA A 394 9.89 1.38 -1.30
CA ALA A 394 10.51 0.95 -2.54
C ALA A 394 11.94 1.49 -2.73
N ALA A 395 12.33 2.57 -2.04
CA ALA A 395 13.68 3.14 -2.13
C ALA A 395 14.76 2.21 -1.53
N TYR A 396 14.38 1.27 -0.65
CA TYR A 396 15.29 0.24 -0.14
C TYR A 396 15.63 -0.82 -1.21
N GLU A 397 14.81 -0.95 -2.25
CA GLU A 397 15.00 -1.93 -3.33
C GLU A 397 15.47 -1.26 -4.63
N LEU A 398 14.87 -0.12 -4.98
CA LEU A 398 15.11 0.62 -6.23
C LEU A 398 16.21 1.66 -6.07
N THR A 399 17.39 1.22 -5.62
CA THR A 399 18.52 2.12 -5.30
C THR A 399 19.13 2.83 -6.52
N ASP A 400 18.92 2.29 -7.72
CA ASP A 400 19.34 2.92 -8.99
C ASP A 400 18.36 3.99 -9.51
N ALA A 401 17.23 4.20 -8.83
CA ALA A 401 16.38 5.36 -9.05
C ALA A 401 17.10 6.67 -8.68
N ILE A 402 16.55 7.80 -9.13
CA ILE A 402 17.02 9.11 -8.68
C ILE A 402 16.33 9.39 -7.33
N LEU A 403 17.05 9.11 -6.25
CA LEU A 403 16.52 9.24 -4.89
C LEU A 403 16.56 10.70 -4.44
N VAL A 404 15.39 11.22 -4.05
CA VAL A 404 15.21 12.62 -3.63
C VAL A 404 14.55 12.70 -2.25
N ASN A 405 14.74 13.84 -1.59
CA ASN A 405 14.02 14.21 -0.39
C ASN A 405 12.79 15.05 -0.75
N PRO A 406 11.55 14.57 -0.55
CA PRO A 406 10.34 15.31 -0.96
C PRO A 406 10.10 16.62 -0.19
N TYR A 407 10.82 16.84 0.91
CA TYR A 407 10.81 18.10 1.66
C TYR A 407 11.72 19.17 1.07
N ASP A 408 12.63 18.78 0.17
CA ASP A 408 13.54 19.69 -0.52
C ASP A 408 13.06 19.88 -1.96
N ILE A 409 12.42 21.02 -2.20
CA ILE A 409 11.81 21.37 -3.49
C ILE A 409 12.89 21.46 -4.58
N ASP A 410 14.08 21.96 -4.25
CA ASP A 410 15.21 22.05 -5.18
C ASP A 410 15.76 20.66 -5.50
N ASP A 411 15.89 19.77 -4.52
CA ASP A 411 16.35 18.38 -4.72
C ASP A 411 15.42 17.60 -5.66
N VAL A 412 14.10 17.74 -5.48
CA VAL A 412 13.12 17.11 -6.40
C VAL A 412 13.21 17.73 -7.80
N ALA A 413 13.33 19.05 -7.92
CA ALA A 413 13.49 19.72 -9.21
C ALA A 413 14.78 19.28 -9.92
N ASP A 414 15.90 19.19 -9.20
CA ASP A 414 17.18 18.73 -9.70
C ASP A 414 17.15 17.25 -10.10
N GLY A 415 16.44 16.42 -9.33
CA GLY A 415 16.21 15.02 -9.68
C GLY A 415 15.39 14.85 -10.97
N ILE A 416 14.39 15.71 -11.20
CA ILE A 416 13.63 15.72 -12.46
C ILE A 416 14.51 16.17 -13.63
N GLU A 417 15.31 17.23 -13.46
CA GLU A 417 16.25 17.67 -14.50
C GLU A 417 17.28 16.59 -14.83
N GLN A 418 17.83 15.93 -13.82
CA GLN A 418 18.73 14.81 -14.00
C GLN A 418 18.06 13.68 -14.78
N ALA A 419 16.78 13.38 -14.50
CA ALA A 419 16.02 12.35 -15.21
C ALA A 419 15.85 12.70 -16.71
N LEU A 420 15.48 13.96 -17.01
CA LEU A 420 15.22 14.43 -18.36
C LEU A 420 16.50 14.52 -19.21
N SER A 421 17.62 14.88 -18.60
CA SER A 421 18.92 15.04 -19.29
C SER A 421 19.76 13.74 -19.34
N MET A 422 19.28 12.65 -18.73
CA MET A 422 20.04 11.40 -18.61
C MET A 422 20.26 10.72 -19.96
N SER A 423 21.51 10.36 -20.24
CA SER A 423 21.88 9.62 -21.44
C SER A 423 21.17 8.27 -21.53
N LEU A 424 20.84 7.82 -22.75
CA LEU A 424 20.19 6.53 -22.97
C LEU A 424 20.93 5.36 -22.32
N ALA A 425 22.26 5.33 -22.42
CA ALA A 425 23.08 4.27 -21.86
C ALA A 425 22.94 4.17 -20.32
N GLU A 426 22.91 5.32 -19.63
CA GLU A 426 22.72 5.34 -18.18
C GLU A 426 21.29 4.92 -17.80
N ARG A 427 20.27 5.39 -18.54
CA ARG A 427 18.88 4.99 -18.31
C ARG A 427 18.69 3.48 -18.44
N GLN A 428 19.24 2.88 -19.49
CA GLN A 428 19.21 1.43 -19.70
C GLN A 428 19.92 0.66 -18.58
N ALA A 429 21.07 1.13 -18.13
CA ALA A 429 21.82 0.49 -17.04
C ALA A 429 21.02 0.50 -15.72
N ARG A 430 20.49 1.66 -15.33
CA ARG A 430 19.68 1.82 -14.11
C ARG A 430 18.36 1.04 -14.18
N HIS A 431 17.66 1.11 -15.32
CA HIS A 431 16.43 0.33 -15.55
C HIS A 431 16.68 -1.16 -15.42
N THR A 432 17.74 -1.68 -16.05
CA THR A 432 18.10 -3.11 -16.00
C THR A 432 18.39 -3.55 -14.56
N ALA A 433 19.12 -2.74 -13.79
CA ALA A 433 19.43 -3.02 -12.40
C ALA A 433 18.16 -3.07 -11.52
N MET A 434 17.29 -2.07 -11.65
CA MET A 434 16.00 -2.04 -10.93
C MET A 434 15.09 -3.21 -11.32
N LEU A 435 14.97 -3.52 -12.61
CA LEU A 435 14.13 -4.60 -13.09
C LEU A 435 14.60 -5.97 -12.58
N LYS A 436 15.91 -6.17 -12.44
CA LYS A 436 16.49 -7.38 -11.81
C LYS A 436 16.06 -7.52 -10.35
N VAL A 437 16.03 -6.42 -9.59
CA VAL A 437 15.55 -6.43 -8.20
C VAL A 437 14.05 -6.76 -8.16
N LEU A 438 13.24 -6.14 -9.01
CA LEU A 438 11.80 -6.40 -9.08
C LEU A 438 11.47 -7.85 -9.40
N ARG A 439 12.19 -8.47 -10.35
CA ARG A 439 12.00 -9.90 -10.70
C ARG A 439 12.39 -10.85 -9.56
N ARG A 440 13.41 -10.52 -8.78
CA ARG A 440 13.82 -11.33 -7.63
C ARG A 440 12.81 -11.24 -6.49
N ASN A 441 12.23 -10.05 -6.28
CA ASN A 441 11.33 -9.73 -5.18
C ASN A 441 9.91 -9.44 -5.70
N ASP A 442 9.42 -10.29 -6.60
CA ASP A 442 8.10 -10.14 -7.20
C ASP A 442 6.98 -10.48 -6.20
N ILE A 443 5.73 -10.33 -6.64
CA ILE A 443 4.57 -10.60 -5.78
C ILE A 443 4.50 -12.07 -5.32
N THR A 444 5.00 -13.00 -6.14
CA THR A 444 5.04 -14.44 -5.83
C THR A 444 6.07 -14.74 -4.75
N ALA A 445 7.24 -14.10 -4.79
CA ALA A 445 8.30 -14.20 -3.79
C ALA A 445 7.86 -13.63 -2.43
N TRP A 446 7.13 -12.52 -2.43
CA TRP A 446 6.50 -11.97 -1.22
C TRP A 446 5.55 -12.98 -0.57
N ARG A 447 4.58 -13.48 -1.35
CA ARG A 447 3.61 -14.49 -0.89
C ARG A 447 4.29 -15.75 -0.37
N THR A 448 5.20 -16.30 -1.15
CA THR A 448 5.80 -17.63 -0.88
C THR A 448 6.62 -17.61 0.41
N ARG A 449 7.37 -16.52 0.66
CA ARG A 449 8.12 -16.36 1.91
C ARG A 449 7.19 -16.27 3.12
N PHE A 450 6.25 -15.32 3.10
CA PHE A 450 5.35 -15.10 4.25
C PHE A 450 4.52 -16.35 4.56
N VAL A 451 3.91 -16.97 3.54
CA VAL A 451 3.09 -18.17 3.73
C VAL A 451 3.95 -19.37 4.12
N GLY A 452 5.20 -19.44 3.66
CA GLY A 452 6.16 -20.47 4.07
C GLY A 452 6.46 -20.42 5.57
N ASP A 453 6.73 -19.23 6.11
CA ASP A 453 6.97 -19.05 7.54
C ASP A 453 5.71 -19.34 8.37
N LEU A 454 4.54 -18.94 7.85
CA LEU A 454 3.25 -19.24 8.49
C LEU A 454 2.94 -20.75 8.52
N ASP A 455 3.20 -21.46 7.42
CA ASP A 455 3.06 -22.91 7.35
C ASP A 455 4.08 -23.62 8.28
N ALA A 456 5.29 -23.07 8.45
CA ALA A 456 6.31 -23.60 9.36
C ALA A 456 5.90 -23.53 10.84
N ILE A 457 5.20 -22.46 11.26
CA ILE A 457 4.64 -22.39 12.63
C ILE A 457 3.71 -23.57 12.90
N LYS A 458 2.88 -23.95 11.93
CA LYS A 458 1.94 -25.06 12.09
C LYS A 458 2.65 -26.39 12.40
N LEU A 459 3.79 -26.63 11.76
CA LEU A 459 4.59 -27.84 11.95
C LEU A 459 5.29 -27.87 13.32
N SER A 460 5.55 -26.70 13.91
CA SER A 460 6.22 -26.57 15.21
C SER A 460 5.27 -26.73 16.42
N LYS A 461 3.96 -26.54 16.23
CA LYS A 461 2.96 -26.79 17.28
C LYS A 461 2.83 -28.31 17.46
N PRO A 462 3.08 -28.89 18.65
CA PRO A 462 2.90 -30.31 18.87
C PRO A 462 1.46 -30.69 18.52
N ALA A 463 1.28 -31.73 17.68
CA ALA A 463 -0.03 -32.29 17.39
C ALA A 463 -0.65 -32.68 18.73
N ASP A 464 -1.78 -32.06 19.07
CA ASP A 464 -2.48 -32.25 20.33
C ASP A 464 -2.78 -33.75 20.50
N THR A 465 -1.90 -34.45 21.21
CA THR A 465 -1.97 -35.90 21.40
C THR A 465 -2.91 -36.14 22.57
N ARG A 466 -4.16 -35.77 22.40
CA ARG A 466 -5.28 -36.22 23.22
C ARG A 466 -6.15 -37.16 22.40
N LEU A 467 -5.55 -38.29 22.03
CA LEU A 467 -6.30 -39.50 21.71
C LEU A 467 -6.20 -40.43 22.93
N MET A 468 -7.35 -40.57 23.59
CA MET A 468 -7.78 -41.74 24.36
C MET A 468 -6.84 -42.26 25.44
N ALA A 469 -7.08 -41.83 26.69
CA ALA A 469 -6.79 -42.64 27.86
C ALA A 469 -7.90 -42.44 28.89
N GLY A 470 -8.67 -43.51 29.14
CA GLY A 470 -9.68 -43.60 30.20
C GLY A 470 -11.07 -43.94 29.69
#